data_AF-A0A7C2C5A5-F1
#
_entry.id   AF-A0A7C2C5A5-F1
#
_cell.length_a   1.000
_cell.length_b   1.000
_cell.length_c   1.000
_cell.angle_alpha   90.00
_cell.angle_beta   90.00
_cell.angle_gamma   90.00
#
_symmetry.space_group_name_H-M   'P 1'
#
loop_
_entity.id
_entity.type
_entity.pdbx_description
1 polymer ?
#
loop_
_entity_poly.entity_id
_entity_poly.type
_entity_poly.pdbx_seq_one_letter_code
_entity_poly.pdbx_strand_id
1 'polypeptide(L)'
;MAISRLIEPDRVIGVLRDLSQANMEFRADLILPYRPDYQHEPIHGRFVLVEVADENEALLGRIAGLRAEGKLVSGEGEDYLLRTVGFNTPIPDDIRGRYLKYRVNIRVLGLLRRRVNDSSAVFVASHRRLTHVGSRVALPSDEVLKLVAGHHREGAALGHLALGEFVWARGDETLRPEPWMRLLGPVIEPKFQVERLVARRTAVFARSGFGKSNLLKLLFSELYRGEGPRVPKRGGHESPVATVIFDRDGEYFWPDARARPGLCDVSHLDDKLVVFTSRTPPSDFYGSFVAGSVKLDIRRLAPETVVGIALGPERQEQQNVRKLKALPWDRWRELVDLIHDQRHSADLAQVRKLLGLEGNQQDVEALAARSNIAYIVQMLHDPSSRLLDMLLEALKQGKLCVIDLSLLSGEAALALSGILLRHIFGHNVEQFTRAEAESLSIIAVLEEAQSVLGQGAASTSPFMAWVKEGRKYDLGAVL
;
A
#
# COMPACT_ATOMS: atom_id res chain seq x y z
N MET A 1 -24.05 -19.28 -1.86
CA MET A 1 -24.05 -20.76 -1.79
C MET A 1 -23.67 -21.17 -0.37
N ALA A 2 -24.12 -22.32 0.10
CA ALA A 2 -24.08 -22.73 1.51
C ALA A 2 -22.89 -23.65 1.82
N ILE A 3 -22.14 -23.36 2.89
CA ILE A 3 -21.09 -24.22 3.44
C ILE A 3 -21.75 -25.32 4.27
N SER A 4 -21.91 -26.51 3.69
CA SER A 4 -22.54 -27.65 4.36
C SER A 4 -21.64 -28.26 5.44
N ARG A 5 -20.33 -28.39 5.18
CA ARG A 5 -19.30 -28.88 6.12
C ARG A 5 -17.97 -28.16 5.90
N LEU A 6 -17.14 -28.06 6.94
CA LEU A 6 -15.80 -27.49 6.83
C LEU A 6 -14.77 -28.54 6.36
N ILE A 7 -14.85 -29.76 6.89
CA ILE A 7 -14.00 -30.89 6.51
C ILE A 7 -14.83 -31.85 5.64
N GLU A 8 -14.58 -31.84 4.33
CA GLU A 8 -15.19 -32.74 3.36
C GLU A 8 -14.37 -34.04 3.26
N PRO A 9 -14.97 -35.24 3.47
CA PRO A 9 -14.22 -36.50 3.50
C PRO A 9 -13.40 -36.80 2.24
N ASP A 10 -13.92 -36.45 1.07
CA ASP A 10 -13.27 -36.60 -0.24
C ASP A 10 -12.11 -35.61 -0.46
N ARG A 11 -12.07 -34.52 0.32
CA ARG A 11 -10.98 -33.53 0.30
C ARG A 11 -9.91 -33.75 1.37
N VAL A 12 -10.01 -34.83 2.15
CA VAL A 12 -8.99 -35.18 3.15
C VAL A 12 -7.70 -35.59 2.44
N ILE A 13 -6.60 -34.94 2.80
CA ILE A 13 -5.27 -35.12 2.18
C ILE A 13 -4.22 -35.65 3.14
N GLY A 14 -4.49 -35.69 4.45
CA GLY A 14 -3.50 -36.15 5.44
C GLY A 14 -3.99 -36.04 6.87
N VAL A 15 -3.03 -36.08 7.80
CA VAL A 15 -3.29 -36.00 9.25
C VAL A 15 -2.37 -35.01 9.94
N LEU A 16 -2.86 -34.41 11.01
CA LEU A 16 -2.05 -33.62 11.93
C LEU A 16 -1.09 -34.53 12.68
N ARG A 17 0.21 -34.20 12.65
CA ARG A 17 1.24 -34.90 13.41
C ARG A 17 1.54 -34.20 14.73
N ASP A 18 1.70 -32.89 14.68
CA ASP A 18 2.14 -32.10 15.81
C ASP A 18 1.66 -30.66 15.68
N LEU A 19 1.42 -30.02 16.82
CA LEU A 19 1.09 -28.61 16.95
C LEU A 19 2.03 -28.00 17.98
N SER A 20 2.87 -27.07 17.53
CA SER A 20 3.85 -26.39 18.37
C SER A 20 3.65 -24.88 18.34
N GLN A 21 4.13 -24.21 19.39
CA GLN A 21 4.20 -22.76 19.45
C GLN A 21 5.67 -22.35 19.59
N ALA A 22 6.15 -21.54 18.64
CA ALA A 22 7.50 -21.00 18.66
C ALA A 22 7.48 -19.53 18.24
N ASN A 23 8.24 -18.68 18.93
CA ASN A 23 8.35 -17.24 18.63
C ASN A 23 7.00 -16.53 18.50
N MET A 24 6.05 -16.80 19.42
CA MET A 24 4.69 -16.25 19.40
C MET A 24 3.83 -16.66 18.17
N GLU A 25 4.29 -17.61 17.34
CA GLU A 25 3.54 -18.16 16.21
C GLU A 25 3.18 -19.64 16.45
N PHE A 26 1.92 -19.99 16.17
CA PHE A 26 1.50 -21.38 16.13
C PHE A 26 1.89 -22.01 14.78
N ARG A 27 2.54 -23.16 14.84
CA ARG A 27 2.95 -23.97 13.69
C ARG A 27 2.43 -25.38 13.87
N ALA A 28 2.03 -26.00 12.77
CA ALA A 28 1.61 -27.40 12.78
C ALA A 28 2.38 -28.18 11.72
N ASP A 29 2.74 -29.41 12.07
CA ASP A 29 3.30 -30.39 11.16
C ASP A 29 2.20 -31.35 10.73
N LEU A 30 2.07 -31.55 9.44
CA LEU A 30 1.13 -32.46 8.82
C LEU A 30 1.89 -33.59 8.13
N ILE A 31 1.29 -34.78 8.09
CA ILE A 31 1.77 -35.91 7.29
C ILE A 31 0.74 -36.19 6.21
N LEU A 32 1.20 -36.15 4.96
CA LEU A 32 0.38 -36.49 3.79
C LEU A 32 0.96 -37.76 3.15
N PRO A 33 0.13 -38.75 2.78
CA PRO A 33 0.57 -39.88 1.99
C PRO A 33 0.95 -39.44 0.58
N TYR A 34 1.73 -40.24 -0.15
CA TYR A 34 1.87 -40.04 -1.59
C TYR A 34 0.52 -40.23 -2.29
N ARG A 35 0.19 -39.32 -3.20
CA ARG A 35 -0.87 -39.53 -4.19
C ARG A 35 -0.40 -39.07 -5.58
N PRO A 36 -0.77 -39.77 -6.67
CA PRO A 36 -0.36 -39.40 -8.03
C PRO A 36 -0.84 -38.03 -8.48
N ASP A 37 -1.98 -37.55 -7.95
CA ASP A 37 -2.62 -36.28 -8.26
C ASP A 37 -1.97 -35.07 -7.55
N TYR A 38 -0.96 -35.29 -6.69
CA TYR A 38 -0.23 -34.20 -6.00
C TYR A 38 0.64 -33.32 -6.90
N GLN A 39 0.54 -33.47 -8.22
CA GLN A 39 1.22 -32.63 -9.20
C GLN A 39 0.69 -31.18 -9.25
N HIS A 40 -0.52 -30.95 -8.73
CA HIS A 40 -1.16 -29.63 -8.72
C HIS A 40 -1.48 -29.11 -7.33
N GLU A 41 -1.79 -29.99 -6.37
CA GLU A 41 -2.04 -29.64 -4.97
C GLU A 41 -1.63 -30.79 -4.04
N PRO A 42 -1.05 -30.53 -2.86
CA PRO A 42 -0.94 -29.23 -2.20
C PRO A 42 0.35 -28.47 -2.56
N ILE A 43 0.25 -27.14 -2.61
CA ILE A 43 1.35 -26.23 -2.99
C ILE A 43 1.72 -25.28 -1.85
N HIS A 44 2.90 -24.67 -1.94
CA HIS A 44 3.31 -23.63 -1.00
C HIS A 44 2.32 -22.45 -1.03
N GLY A 45 1.94 -21.94 0.15
CA GLY A 45 0.97 -20.86 0.30
C GLY A 45 -0.50 -21.30 0.29
N ARG A 46 -0.80 -22.57 -0.03
CA ARG A 46 -2.17 -23.09 -0.04
C ARG A 46 -2.80 -23.11 1.35
N PHE A 47 -4.09 -22.78 1.42
CA PHE A 47 -4.87 -22.94 2.65
C PHE A 47 -5.22 -24.40 2.89
N VAL A 48 -5.19 -24.81 4.15
CA VAL A 48 -5.63 -26.15 4.59
C VAL A 48 -6.47 -26.01 5.86
N LEU A 49 -7.32 -27.00 6.09
CA LEU A 49 -8.16 -27.11 7.28
C LEU A 49 -7.73 -28.32 8.09
N VAL A 50 -7.59 -28.14 9.40
CA VAL A 50 -7.32 -29.23 10.35
C VAL A 50 -8.55 -29.39 11.24
N GLU A 51 -9.04 -30.62 11.29
CA GLU A 51 -10.15 -31.01 12.15
C GLU A 51 -9.85 -30.72 13.62
N VAL A 52 -10.87 -30.25 14.33
CA VAL A 52 -10.84 -30.06 15.79
C VAL A 52 -12.03 -30.82 16.40
N ALA A 53 -12.14 -30.86 17.72
CA ALA A 53 -13.14 -31.67 18.42
C ALA A 53 -14.61 -31.34 18.05
N ASP A 54 -14.90 -30.11 17.63
CA ASP A 54 -16.22 -29.70 17.16
C ASP A 54 -16.26 -29.73 15.63
N GLU A 55 -17.19 -30.49 15.05
CA GLU A 55 -17.36 -30.63 13.59
C GLU A 55 -17.73 -29.30 12.90
N ASN A 56 -18.20 -28.32 13.65
CA ASN A 56 -18.50 -26.98 13.15
C ASN A 56 -17.28 -26.05 13.19
N GLU A 57 -16.15 -26.51 13.72
CA GLU A 57 -14.91 -25.74 13.75
C GLU A 57 -13.81 -26.45 12.95
N ALA A 58 -12.90 -25.67 12.38
CA ALA A 58 -11.67 -26.18 11.80
C ALA A 58 -10.55 -25.17 11.98
N LEU A 59 -9.35 -25.64 12.28
CA LEU A 59 -8.15 -24.81 12.27
C LEU A 59 -7.77 -24.46 10.84
N LEU A 60 -7.63 -23.17 10.56
CA LEU A 60 -7.18 -22.66 9.27
C LEU A 60 -5.67 -22.52 9.28
N GLY A 61 -5.00 -23.27 8.40
CA GLY A 61 -3.56 -23.22 8.19
C GLY A 61 -3.21 -22.71 6.80
N ARG A 62 -1.98 -22.22 6.65
CA ARG A 62 -1.35 -21.94 5.36
C ARG A 62 -0.06 -22.72 5.23
N ILE A 63 0.11 -23.47 4.15
CA ILE A 63 1.33 -24.22 3.87
C ILE A 63 2.52 -23.25 3.73
N ALA A 64 3.55 -23.49 4.53
CA ALA A 64 4.79 -22.71 4.58
C ALA A 64 6.02 -23.52 4.13
N GLY A 65 5.89 -24.83 3.98
CA GLY A 65 6.96 -25.69 3.50
C GLY A 65 6.50 -27.12 3.30
N LEU A 66 7.12 -27.82 2.35
CA LEU A 66 6.88 -29.22 2.05
C LEU A 66 8.23 -29.93 1.93
N ARG A 67 8.33 -31.16 2.44
CA ARG A 67 9.50 -32.02 2.25
C ARG A 67 9.09 -33.48 2.15
N ALA A 68 9.83 -34.25 1.37
CA ALA A 68 9.67 -35.69 1.32
C ALA A 68 10.19 -36.34 2.62
N GLU A 69 9.48 -37.36 3.09
CA GLU A 69 9.86 -38.23 4.21
C GLU A 69 9.48 -39.68 3.87
N GLY A 70 10.01 -40.65 4.64
CA GLY A 70 9.73 -42.07 4.44
C GLY A 70 10.97 -42.87 4.08
N LYS A 71 10.80 -44.17 3.83
CA LYS A 71 11.90 -45.08 3.54
C LYS A 71 12.54 -44.81 2.18
N LEU A 72 11.77 -44.27 1.23
CA LEU A 72 12.28 -43.98 -0.11
C LEU A 72 13.34 -42.86 -0.12
N VAL A 73 13.36 -42.00 0.90
CA VAL A 73 14.33 -40.91 1.06
C VAL A 73 15.37 -41.17 2.17
N SER A 74 15.42 -42.40 2.69
CA SER A 74 16.53 -42.84 3.54
C SER A 74 17.71 -43.29 2.68
N GLY A 75 18.90 -43.50 3.27
CA GLY A 75 20.08 -43.96 2.53
C GLY A 75 19.85 -45.23 1.70
N GLU A 76 19.16 -46.25 2.23
CA GLU A 76 18.79 -47.45 1.45
C GLU A 76 17.86 -47.12 0.26
N GLY A 77 16.98 -46.13 0.44
CA GLY A 77 16.09 -45.64 -0.61
C GLY A 77 16.86 -44.88 -1.69
N GLU A 78 17.85 -44.07 -1.31
CA GLU A 78 18.74 -43.37 -2.24
C GLU A 78 19.50 -44.36 -3.14
N ASP A 79 20.05 -45.43 -2.58
CA ASP A 79 20.72 -46.49 -3.34
C ASP A 79 19.77 -47.16 -4.36
N TYR A 80 18.52 -47.44 -3.94
CA TYR A 80 17.48 -47.97 -4.82
C TYR A 80 17.14 -46.98 -5.96
N LEU A 81 17.00 -45.69 -5.63
CA LEU A 81 16.70 -44.63 -6.60
C LEU A 81 17.82 -44.50 -7.64
N LEU A 82 19.09 -44.52 -7.22
CA LEU A 82 20.25 -44.41 -8.10
C LEU A 82 20.34 -45.58 -9.09
N ARG A 83 20.05 -46.80 -8.65
CA ARG A 83 19.98 -47.97 -9.56
C ARG A 83 18.89 -47.79 -10.61
N THR A 84 17.74 -47.30 -10.18
CA THR A 84 16.56 -47.09 -11.05
C THR A 84 16.85 -46.06 -12.15
N VAL A 85 17.66 -45.02 -11.87
CA VAL A 85 18.15 -44.06 -12.87
C VAL A 85 19.01 -44.76 -13.94
N GLY A 86 19.90 -45.67 -13.53
CA GLY A 86 20.75 -46.42 -14.46
C GLY A 86 19.96 -47.30 -15.46
N PHE A 87 18.76 -47.74 -15.07
CA PHE A 87 17.88 -48.55 -15.92
C PHE A 87 16.85 -47.74 -16.73
N ASN A 88 16.81 -46.40 -16.55
CA ASN A 88 15.81 -45.51 -17.16
C ASN A 88 14.35 -45.97 -16.92
N THR A 89 14.09 -46.57 -15.76
CA THR A 89 12.76 -47.07 -15.38
C THR A 89 12.12 -46.09 -14.41
N PRO A 90 10.85 -45.69 -14.57
CA PRO A 90 10.18 -44.88 -13.56
C PRO A 90 9.90 -45.71 -12.29
N ILE A 91 9.96 -45.05 -11.12
CA ILE A 91 9.60 -45.69 -9.85
C ILE A 91 8.10 -45.99 -9.85
N PRO A 92 7.69 -47.25 -9.62
CA PRO A 92 6.28 -47.62 -9.54
C PRO A 92 5.50 -46.87 -8.46
N ASP A 93 4.23 -46.55 -8.74
CA ASP A 93 3.36 -45.82 -7.81
C ASP A 93 3.04 -46.60 -6.53
N ASP A 94 3.06 -47.93 -6.55
CA ASP A 94 2.87 -48.77 -5.37
C ASP A 94 4.06 -48.68 -4.40
N ILE A 95 5.28 -48.61 -4.92
CA ILE A 95 6.51 -48.33 -4.15
C ILE A 95 6.40 -46.94 -3.51
N ARG A 96 6.03 -45.92 -4.29
CA ARG A 96 5.83 -44.55 -3.77
C ARG A 96 4.74 -44.52 -2.70
N GLY A 97 3.59 -45.13 -2.95
CA GLY A 97 2.47 -45.18 -2.01
C GLY A 97 2.82 -45.83 -0.66
N ARG A 98 3.70 -46.84 -0.65
CA ARG A 98 4.12 -47.53 0.58
C ARG A 98 5.25 -46.82 1.32
N TYR A 99 6.19 -46.21 0.61
CA TYR A 99 7.47 -45.79 1.18
C TYR A 99 7.75 -44.30 1.14
N LEU A 100 6.93 -43.52 0.41
CA LEU A 100 7.02 -42.07 0.32
C LEU A 100 5.83 -41.41 1.03
N LYS A 101 6.14 -40.42 1.83
CA LYS A 101 5.18 -39.51 2.45
C LYS A 101 5.73 -38.10 2.40
N TYR A 102 4.88 -37.11 2.64
CA TYR A 102 5.30 -35.72 2.68
C TYR A 102 5.05 -35.16 4.07
N ARG A 103 6.06 -34.49 4.63
CA ARG A 103 5.86 -33.61 5.77
C ARG A 103 5.55 -32.22 5.27
N VAL A 104 4.45 -31.66 5.73
CA VAL A 104 3.99 -30.32 5.37
C VAL A 104 3.93 -29.46 6.61
N ASN A 105 4.63 -28.33 6.56
CA ASN A 105 4.66 -27.35 7.63
C ASN A 105 3.60 -26.29 7.34
N ILE A 106 2.73 -26.01 8.31
CA ILE A 106 1.72 -24.96 8.19
C ILE A 106 1.90 -23.88 9.24
N ARG A 107 1.65 -22.63 8.82
CA ARG A 107 1.40 -21.52 9.73
C ARG A 107 -0.08 -21.52 10.09
N VAL A 108 -0.39 -21.57 11.38
CA VAL A 108 -1.77 -21.48 11.85
C VAL A 108 -2.23 -20.03 11.77
N LEU A 109 -3.35 -19.79 11.09
CA LEU A 109 -3.93 -18.46 10.90
C LEU A 109 -5.04 -18.15 11.92
N GLY A 110 -5.78 -19.17 12.34
CA GLY A 110 -6.92 -19.02 13.24
C GLY A 110 -7.88 -20.20 13.14
N LEU A 111 -9.14 -19.97 13.46
CA LEU A 111 -10.22 -20.95 13.33
C LEU A 111 -11.26 -20.47 12.32
N LEU A 112 -11.87 -21.39 11.59
CA LEU A 112 -13.15 -21.19 10.93
C LEU A 112 -14.24 -21.83 11.79
N ARG A 113 -15.33 -21.11 12.02
CA ARG A 113 -16.53 -21.62 12.69
C ARG A 113 -17.71 -21.54 11.74
N ARG A 114 -18.31 -22.68 11.42
CA ARG A 114 -19.56 -22.79 10.68
C ARG A 114 -20.70 -22.30 11.55
N ARG A 115 -21.56 -21.45 10.97
CA ARG A 115 -22.82 -21.03 11.56
C ARG A 115 -23.91 -21.93 11.01
N VAL A 116 -24.51 -22.72 11.90
CA VAL A 116 -25.53 -23.72 11.53
C VAL A 116 -26.77 -23.07 10.92
N ASN A 117 -27.11 -21.85 11.36
CA ASN A 117 -28.38 -21.20 10.98
C ASN A 117 -28.40 -20.65 9.56
N ASP A 118 -27.27 -20.23 9.00
CA ASP A 118 -27.18 -19.60 7.67
C ASP A 118 -26.23 -20.34 6.71
N SER A 119 -25.67 -21.48 7.15
CA SER A 119 -24.64 -22.23 6.42
C SER A 119 -23.46 -21.36 5.96
N SER A 120 -23.14 -20.31 6.71
CA SER A 120 -21.94 -19.51 6.51
C SER A 120 -20.81 -19.99 7.43
N ALA A 121 -19.61 -19.46 7.24
CA ALA A 121 -18.54 -19.62 8.21
C ALA A 121 -17.92 -18.27 8.55
N VAL A 122 -17.44 -18.15 9.79
CA VAL A 122 -16.77 -16.95 10.28
C VAL A 122 -15.35 -17.28 10.69
N PHE A 123 -14.42 -16.37 10.36
CA PHE A 123 -13.05 -16.46 10.80
C PHE A 123 -12.89 -15.93 12.23
N VAL A 124 -12.19 -16.68 13.07
CA VAL A 124 -11.84 -16.33 14.44
C VAL A 124 -10.33 -16.26 14.54
N ALA A 125 -9.80 -15.07 14.84
CA ALA A 125 -8.37 -14.75 14.86
C ALA A 125 -7.59 -15.37 16.04
N SER A 126 -8.17 -16.35 16.74
CA SER A 126 -7.54 -16.99 17.89
C SER A 126 -7.80 -18.48 17.87
N HIS A 127 -6.76 -19.25 18.16
CA HIS A 127 -6.86 -20.67 18.48
C HIS A 127 -6.40 -20.86 19.93
N ARG A 128 -7.24 -21.50 20.76
CA ARG A 128 -6.99 -21.70 22.20
C ARG A 128 -7.27 -23.12 22.68
N ARG A 129 -7.53 -24.04 21.77
CA ARG A 129 -7.95 -25.42 22.07
C ARG A 129 -6.88 -26.37 21.55
N LEU A 130 -6.66 -27.49 22.22
CA LEU A 130 -5.74 -28.50 21.70
C LEU A 130 -6.37 -29.21 20.49
N THR A 131 -5.58 -29.45 19.46
CA THR A 131 -5.92 -30.36 18.35
C THR A 131 -5.26 -31.70 18.59
N HIS A 132 -5.94 -32.80 18.28
CA HIS A 132 -5.41 -34.14 18.53
C HIS A 132 -4.47 -34.59 17.42
N VAL A 133 -3.36 -35.24 17.77
CA VAL A 133 -2.54 -35.97 16.80
C VAL A 133 -3.42 -36.99 16.08
N GLY A 134 -3.31 -37.06 14.76
CA GLY A 134 -4.16 -37.89 13.90
C GLY A 134 -5.41 -37.20 13.37
N SER A 135 -5.71 -35.97 13.80
CA SER A 135 -6.85 -35.20 13.26
C SER A 135 -6.77 -35.05 11.74
N ARG A 136 -7.90 -35.15 11.04
CA ARG A 136 -7.92 -35.09 9.58
C ARG A 136 -7.51 -33.71 9.08
N VAL A 137 -6.78 -33.69 7.97
CA VAL A 137 -6.40 -32.48 7.24
C VAL A 137 -7.09 -32.52 5.89
N ALA A 138 -7.79 -31.45 5.52
CA ALA A 138 -8.47 -31.34 4.23
C ALA A 138 -8.09 -30.04 3.49
N LEU A 139 -8.19 -30.08 2.16
CA LEU A 139 -8.24 -28.87 1.35
C LEU A 139 -9.61 -28.20 1.55
N PRO A 140 -9.68 -26.85 1.57
CA PRO A 140 -10.96 -26.16 1.65
C PRO A 140 -11.83 -26.47 0.43
N SER A 141 -13.14 -26.51 0.63
CA SER A 141 -14.09 -26.47 -0.48
C SER A 141 -14.04 -25.13 -1.21
N ASP A 142 -14.59 -25.08 -2.42
CA ASP A 142 -14.56 -23.90 -3.28
C ASP A 142 -15.16 -22.66 -2.57
N GLU A 143 -16.26 -22.84 -1.86
CA GLU A 143 -16.92 -21.76 -1.10
C GLU A 143 -16.14 -21.36 0.16
N VAL A 144 -15.53 -22.32 0.86
CA VAL A 144 -14.64 -22.00 2.00
C VAL A 144 -13.39 -21.25 1.50
N LEU A 145 -12.86 -21.64 0.35
CA LEU A 145 -11.71 -20.99 -0.26
C LEU A 145 -12.02 -19.55 -0.67
N LYS A 146 -13.15 -19.30 -1.34
CA LYS A 146 -13.65 -17.95 -1.66
C LYS A 146 -13.81 -17.10 -0.41
N LEU A 147 -14.36 -17.67 0.67
CA LEU A 147 -14.51 -17.00 1.96
C LEU A 147 -13.16 -16.56 2.54
N VAL A 148 -12.18 -17.46 2.66
CA VAL A 148 -10.88 -17.14 3.28
C VAL A 148 -10.02 -16.23 2.41
N ALA A 149 -10.18 -16.32 1.08
CA ALA A 149 -9.51 -15.43 0.13
C ALA A 149 -10.17 -14.03 0.04
N GLY A 150 -11.33 -13.83 0.67
CA GLY A 150 -12.00 -12.53 0.72
C GLY A 150 -12.80 -12.18 -0.53
N HIS A 151 -13.23 -13.17 -1.32
CA HIS A 151 -13.94 -12.96 -2.58
C HIS A 151 -15.33 -12.31 -2.40
N HIS A 152 -16.03 -12.67 -1.34
CA HIS A 152 -17.35 -12.15 -1.01
C HIS A 152 -17.32 -10.86 -0.18
N ARG A 153 -16.14 -10.28 0.06
CA ARG A 153 -16.05 -8.99 0.76
C ARG A 153 -16.46 -7.86 -0.16
N GLU A 154 -16.94 -6.77 0.42
CA GLU A 154 -17.04 -5.50 -0.28
C GLU A 154 -15.63 -4.91 -0.50
N GLY A 155 -15.50 -4.08 -1.54
CA GLY A 155 -14.27 -3.37 -1.88
C GLY A 155 -13.73 -3.67 -3.27
N ALA A 156 -12.56 -3.08 -3.56
CA ALA A 156 -11.89 -3.16 -4.85
C ALA A 156 -11.29 -4.56 -5.09
N ALA A 157 -11.53 -5.15 -6.26
CA ALA A 157 -10.90 -6.42 -6.63
C ALA A 157 -9.42 -6.22 -6.92
N LEU A 158 -8.55 -7.05 -6.33
CA LEU A 158 -7.10 -7.02 -6.52
C LEU A 158 -6.62 -7.99 -7.60
N GLY A 159 -7.46 -8.24 -8.60
CA GLY A 159 -7.28 -9.34 -9.55
C GLY A 159 -7.58 -10.70 -8.93
N HIS A 160 -7.02 -11.76 -9.51
CA HIS A 160 -7.27 -13.14 -9.09
C HIS A 160 -6.35 -13.60 -7.97
N LEU A 161 -6.84 -14.54 -7.14
CA LEU A 161 -5.99 -15.25 -6.18
C LEU A 161 -4.92 -16.03 -6.95
N ALA A 162 -3.66 -15.69 -6.72
CA ALA A 162 -2.52 -16.36 -7.31
C ALA A 162 -1.52 -16.83 -6.23
N LEU A 163 -1.05 -18.06 -6.37
CA LEU A 163 0.01 -18.65 -5.58
C LEU A 163 1.12 -19.14 -6.51
N GLY A 164 1.99 -18.21 -6.94
CA GLY A 164 2.98 -18.49 -7.98
C GLY A 164 2.32 -18.70 -9.34
N GLU A 165 2.60 -19.82 -10.00
CA GLU A 165 1.99 -20.18 -11.28
C GLU A 165 0.50 -20.57 -11.17
N PHE A 166 0.02 -20.90 -9.97
CA PHE A 166 -1.36 -21.38 -9.76
C PHE A 166 -2.32 -20.21 -9.56
N VAL A 167 -3.23 -20.01 -10.52
CA VAL A 167 -4.14 -18.85 -10.57
C VAL A 167 -5.60 -19.31 -10.56
N TRP A 168 -6.38 -18.85 -9.59
CA TRP A 168 -7.80 -19.19 -9.44
C TRP A 168 -8.68 -18.30 -10.34
N ALA A 169 -8.73 -18.65 -11.62
CA ALA A 169 -9.42 -17.90 -12.66
C ALA A 169 -10.00 -18.79 -13.78
N ARG A 170 -10.12 -20.11 -13.55
CA ARG A 170 -10.64 -21.02 -14.56
C ARG A 170 -12.10 -20.67 -14.90
N GLY A 171 -12.35 -20.41 -16.18
CA GLY A 171 -13.66 -20.03 -16.70
C GLY A 171 -13.90 -18.52 -16.76
N ASP A 172 -12.91 -17.69 -16.38
CA ASP A 172 -12.97 -16.25 -16.59
C ASP A 172 -12.56 -15.90 -18.03
N GLU A 173 -13.52 -15.43 -18.82
CA GLU A 173 -13.32 -15.04 -20.22
C GLU A 173 -12.53 -13.72 -20.38
N THR A 174 -12.42 -12.93 -19.31
CA THR A 174 -11.72 -11.64 -19.32
C THR A 174 -10.21 -11.80 -19.12
N LEU A 175 -9.78 -12.92 -18.54
CA LEU A 175 -8.37 -13.22 -18.32
C LEU A 175 -7.69 -13.59 -19.64
N ARG A 176 -6.54 -12.97 -19.91
CA ARG A 176 -5.60 -13.41 -20.94
C ARG A 176 -4.57 -14.36 -20.30
N PRO A 177 -4.67 -15.68 -20.48
CA PRO A 177 -3.74 -16.61 -19.86
C PRO A 177 -2.36 -16.50 -20.49
N GLU A 178 -1.34 -16.45 -19.64
CA GLU A 178 0.07 -16.51 -20.06
C GLU A 178 0.57 -17.98 -20.05
N PRO A 179 1.57 -18.35 -20.87
CA PRO A 179 2.04 -19.74 -20.99
C PRO A 179 2.53 -20.37 -19.68
N TRP A 180 2.96 -19.56 -18.71
CA TRP A 180 3.44 -20.01 -17.41
C TRP A 180 2.30 -20.22 -16.39
N MET A 181 1.07 -19.81 -16.69
CA MET A 181 -0.05 -19.88 -15.74
C MET A 181 -0.70 -21.27 -15.73
N ARG A 182 -0.98 -21.78 -14.52
CA ARG A 182 -1.84 -22.94 -14.27
C ARG A 182 -3.18 -22.47 -13.73
N LEU A 183 -4.20 -22.47 -14.59
CA LEU A 183 -5.54 -22.02 -14.21
C LEU A 183 -6.30 -23.07 -13.39
N LEU A 184 -6.63 -22.72 -12.16
CA LEU A 184 -7.44 -23.50 -11.23
C LEU A 184 -8.84 -22.91 -11.09
N GLY A 185 -9.79 -23.78 -10.73
CA GLY A 185 -11.15 -23.36 -10.35
C GLY A 185 -11.30 -23.31 -8.82
N PRO A 186 -12.28 -22.56 -8.30
CA PRO A 186 -13.16 -21.62 -9.02
C PRO A 186 -12.44 -20.31 -9.35
N VAL A 187 -13.11 -19.37 -10.03
CA VAL A 187 -12.66 -17.97 -10.11
C VAL A 187 -12.72 -17.36 -8.71
N ILE A 188 -11.62 -16.75 -8.25
CA ILE A 188 -11.51 -16.11 -6.94
C ILE A 188 -10.80 -14.78 -7.07
N GLU A 189 -11.51 -13.72 -6.68
CA GLU A 189 -11.02 -12.34 -6.71
C GLU A 189 -10.94 -11.77 -5.29
N PRO A 190 -9.76 -11.72 -4.66
CA PRO A 190 -9.60 -11.07 -3.36
C PRO A 190 -9.96 -9.60 -3.43
N LYS A 191 -10.76 -9.11 -2.47
CA LYS A 191 -11.21 -7.71 -2.42
C LYS A 191 -10.62 -6.93 -1.24
N PHE A 192 -10.29 -5.67 -1.49
CA PHE A 192 -9.72 -4.73 -0.52
C PHE A 192 -10.73 -3.64 -0.14
N GLN A 193 -11.03 -3.54 1.16
CA GLN A 193 -11.99 -2.58 1.71
C GLN A 193 -11.39 -1.17 1.83
N VAL A 194 -12.09 -0.17 1.27
CA VAL A 194 -11.65 1.24 1.28
C VAL A 194 -11.49 1.78 2.70
N GLU A 195 -12.38 1.41 3.62
CA GLU A 195 -12.36 1.90 5.00
C GLU A 195 -11.06 1.51 5.69
N ARG A 196 -10.41 0.43 5.24
CA ARG A 196 -9.09 0.03 5.75
C ARG A 196 -7.96 0.91 5.22
N LEU A 197 -8.10 1.50 4.03
CA LEU A 197 -7.12 2.47 3.50
C LEU A 197 -7.24 3.83 4.18
N VAL A 198 -8.47 4.29 4.45
CA VAL A 198 -8.72 5.59 5.09
C VAL A 198 -8.47 5.53 6.59
N ALA A 199 -8.97 4.50 7.28
CA ALA A 199 -8.90 4.41 8.73
C ALA A 199 -7.64 3.71 9.25
N ARG A 200 -6.78 3.15 8.38
CA ARG A 200 -5.55 2.43 8.79
C ARG A 200 -4.39 2.74 7.83
N ARG A 201 -3.19 2.41 8.29
CA ARG A 201 -1.98 2.45 7.47
C ARG A 201 -1.86 1.16 6.71
N THR A 202 -1.62 1.25 5.41
CA THR A 202 -1.30 0.11 4.55
C THR A 202 0.14 0.26 4.09
N ALA A 203 0.90 -0.84 4.09
CA ALA A 203 2.28 -0.84 3.64
C ALA A 203 2.47 -1.94 2.59
N VAL A 204 3.09 -1.59 1.48
CA VAL A 204 3.32 -2.48 0.33
C VAL A 204 4.82 -2.76 0.22
N PHE A 205 5.22 -3.97 0.63
CA PHE A 205 6.61 -4.40 0.58
C PHE A 205 6.86 -5.32 -0.61
N ALA A 206 7.82 -4.94 -1.45
CA ALA A 206 8.42 -5.83 -2.44
C ALA A 206 9.83 -5.34 -2.79
N ARG A 207 10.65 -6.24 -3.35
CA ARG A 207 11.94 -5.85 -3.95
C ARG A 207 11.69 -4.94 -5.17
N SER A 208 12.69 -4.14 -5.55
CA SER A 208 12.60 -3.33 -6.77
C SER A 208 12.31 -4.21 -7.99
N GLY A 209 11.40 -3.78 -8.85
CA GLY A 209 10.96 -4.53 -10.03
C GLY A 209 9.90 -5.61 -9.79
N PHE A 210 9.44 -5.84 -8.55
CA PHE A 210 8.43 -6.87 -8.24
C PHE A 210 6.97 -6.38 -8.33
N GLY A 211 6.74 -5.22 -8.96
CA GLY A 211 5.39 -4.77 -9.31
C GLY A 211 4.63 -3.98 -8.23
N LYS A 212 5.33 -3.27 -7.31
CA LYS A 212 4.68 -2.40 -6.31
C LYS A 212 3.78 -1.34 -6.95
N SER A 213 4.33 -0.55 -7.88
CA SER A 213 3.60 0.51 -8.58
C SER A 213 2.44 -0.07 -9.40
N ASN A 214 2.61 -1.25 -10.01
CA ASN A 214 1.53 -1.93 -10.73
C ASN A 214 0.39 -2.38 -9.80
N LEU A 215 0.71 -2.92 -8.62
CA LEU A 215 -0.31 -3.28 -7.63
C LEU A 215 -1.09 -2.05 -7.17
N LEU A 216 -0.40 -0.92 -6.94
CA LEU A 216 -1.04 0.34 -6.54
C LEU A 216 -1.90 0.93 -7.65
N LYS A 217 -1.41 0.94 -8.90
CA LYS A 217 -2.22 1.34 -10.06
C LYS A 217 -3.48 0.49 -10.18
N LEU A 218 -3.37 -0.83 -10.08
CA LEU A 218 -4.52 -1.73 -10.12
C LEU A 218 -5.49 -1.44 -8.98
N LEU A 219 -5.00 -1.38 -7.73
CA LEU A 219 -5.82 -1.09 -6.54
C LEU A 219 -6.60 0.21 -6.71
N PHE A 220 -5.93 1.32 -7.05
CA PHE A 220 -6.62 2.60 -7.19
C PHE A 220 -7.51 2.65 -8.42
N SER A 221 -7.13 2.01 -9.53
CA SER A 221 -8.02 1.92 -10.70
C SER A 221 -9.34 1.23 -10.36
N GLU A 222 -9.30 0.13 -9.60
CA GLU A 222 -10.51 -0.60 -9.21
C GLU A 222 -11.26 0.09 -8.07
N LEU A 223 -10.56 0.78 -7.17
CA LEU A 223 -11.16 1.56 -6.10
C LEU A 223 -12.00 2.72 -6.63
N TYR A 224 -11.55 3.37 -7.71
CA TYR A 224 -12.20 4.51 -8.35
C TYR A 224 -13.21 4.13 -9.45
N ARG A 225 -13.46 2.84 -9.67
CA ARG A 225 -14.47 2.38 -10.61
C ARG A 225 -15.87 2.84 -10.17
N GLY A 226 -16.66 3.38 -11.10
CA GLY A 226 -18.03 3.86 -10.83
C GLY A 226 -18.06 5.22 -10.13
N GLU A 227 -18.76 5.33 -9.01
CA GLU A 227 -18.81 6.57 -8.22
C GLU A 227 -17.54 6.86 -7.43
N GLY A 228 -16.65 5.88 -7.33
CA GLY A 228 -15.45 5.93 -6.51
C GLY A 228 -15.71 5.65 -5.03
N PRO A 229 -14.64 5.67 -4.22
CA PRO A 229 -14.71 5.28 -2.82
C PRO A 229 -15.45 6.32 -1.97
N ARG A 230 -16.29 5.86 -1.04
CA ARG A 230 -17.01 6.68 -0.06
C ARG A 230 -16.83 6.12 1.35
N VAL A 231 -16.94 6.98 2.36
CA VAL A 231 -16.94 6.60 3.77
C VAL A 231 -18.08 7.30 4.52
N PRO A 232 -18.70 6.65 5.51
CA PRO A 232 -19.74 7.25 6.32
C PRO A 232 -19.18 8.34 7.24
N LYS A 233 -19.87 9.47 7.34
CA LYS A 233 -19.58 10.57 8.27
C LYS A 233 -20.68 10.71 9.32
N ARG A 234 -20.41 11.50 10.37
CA ARG A 234 -21.40 11.84 11.41
C ARG A 234 -22.65 12.42 10.75
N GLY A 235 -23.83 12.00 11.22
CA GLY A 235 -25.13 12.46 10.69
C GLY A 235 -25.68 11.60 9.55
N GLY A 236 -25.02 10.49 9.21
CA GLY A 236 -25.53 9.52 8.22
C GLY A 236 -25.24 9.90 6.77
N HIS A 237 -24.50 10.99 6.53
CA HIS A 237 -24.04 11.39 5.20
C HIS A 237 -22.82 10.57 4.78
N GLU A 238 -22.68 10.32 3.48
CA GLU A 238 -21.48 9.74 2.89
C GLU A 238 -20.57 10.81 2.31
N SER A 239 -19.27 10.70 2.56
CA SER A 239 -18.25 11.59 2.02
C SER A 239 -17.37 10.84 1.04
N PRO A 240 -17.05 11.42 -0.14
CA PRO A 240 -16.15 10.80 -1.08
C PRO A 240 -14.73 10.75 -0.51
N VAL A 241 -13.97 9.74 -0.92
CA VAL A 241 -12.57 9.57 -0.55
C VAL A 241 -11.69 9.99 -1.72
N ALA A 242 -10.81 10.95 -1.47
CA ALA A 242 -9.79 11.34 -2.43
C ALA A 242 -8.48 10.62 -2.17
N THR A 243 -7.62 10.58 -3.19
CA THR A 243 -6.28 10.02 -3.09
C THR A 243 -5.29 11.03 -3.63
N VAL A 244 -4.16 11.19 -2.95
CA VAL A 244 -3.02 11.95 -3.45
C VAL A 244 -1.81 11.02 -3.55
N ILE A 245 -1.29 10.84 -4.76
CA ILE A 245 -0.09 10.06 -5.05
C ILE A 245 1.07 11.01 -5.25
N PHE A 246 2.08 10.91 -4.39
CA PHE A 246 3.35 11.61 -4.56
C PHE A 246 4.28 10.73 -5.39
N ASP A 247 4.20 10.89 -6.72
CA ASP A 247 4.85 10.03 -7.71
C ASP A 247 6.31 10.47 -7.90
N ARG A 248 7.24 9.75 -7.25
CA ARG A 248 8.66 10.10 -7.26
C ARG A 248 9.33 9.75 -8.58
N ASP A 249 8.93 8.66 -9.20
CA ASP A 249 9.58 8.13 -10.40
C ASP A 249 8.80 8.41 -11.69
N GLY A 250 7.59 8.98 -11.58
CA GLY A 250 6.75 9.35 -12.72
C GLY A 250 6.08 8.15 -13.39
N GLU A 251 5.83 7.06 -12.64
CA GLU A 251 5.34 5.77 -13.14
C GLU A 251 3.80 5.61 -13.12
N TYR A 252 3.06 6.56 -12.53
CA TYR A 252 1.64 6.36 -12.22
C TYR A 252 0.69 6.83 -13.30
N PHE A 253 0.95 7.93 -14.00
CA PHE A 253 -0.09 8.63 -14.76
C PHE A 253 -0.02 8.41 -16.28
N TRP A 254 1.13 8.59 -16.93
CA TRP A 254 1.31 8.34 -18.37
C TRP A 254 2.12 7.08 -18.64
N PRO A 255 2.08 6.55 -19.87
CA PRO A 255 2.99 5.50 -20.28
C PRO A 255 4.46 5.92 -20.10
N ASP A 256 5.26 4.96 -19.64
CA ASP A 256 6.69 5.15 -19.54
C ASP A 256 7.39 4.97 -20.91
N ALA A 257 8.71 5.11 -20.94
CA ALA A 257 9.51 4.92 -22.16
C ALA A 257 9.42 3.51 -22.76
N ARG A 258 8.87 2.52 -22.03
CA ARG A 258 8.63 1.15 -22.49
C ARG A 258 7.16 0.90 -22.85
N ALA A 259 6.34 1.96 -22.95
CA ALA A 259 4.91 1.90 -23.21
C ALA A 259 4.12 1.06 -22.18
N ARG A 260 4.62 0.96 -20.95
CA ARG A 260 3.86 0.36 -19.84
C ARG A 260 2.76 1.34 -19.44
N PRO A 261 1.48 0.92 -19.35
CA PRO A 261 0.36 1.84 -19.15
C PRO A 261 0.40 2.51 -17.78
N GLY A 262 -0.08 3.76 -17.75
CA GLY A 262 -0.38 4.54 -16.56
C GLY A 262 -1.88 4.56 -16.25
N LEU A 263 -2.27 5.35 -15.26
CA LEU A 263 -3.66 5.54 -14.84
C LEU A 263 -4.49 6.29 -15.88
N CYS A 264 -3.88 7.18 -16.68
CA CYS A 264 -4.56 7.87 -17.78
C CYS A 264 -5.03 6.92 -18.89
N ASP A 265 -4.47 5.70 -18.96
CA ASP A 265 -4.86 4.70 -19.97
C ASP A 265 -6.08 3.87 -19.54
N VAL A 266 -6.61 4.12 -18.34
CA VAL A 266 -7.77 3.41 -17.78
C VAL A 266 -9.04 4.23 -17.99
N SER A 267 -9.81 3.87 -19.02
CA SER A 267 -11.01 4.63 -19.46
C SER A 267 -12.01 5.02 -18.37
N HIS A 268 -12.23 4.18 -17.35
CA HIS A 268 -13.17 4.52 -16.27
C HIS A 268 -12.60 5.52 -15.24
N LEU A 269 -11.37 5.99 -15.42
CA LEU A 269 -10.73 7.04 -14.63
C LEU A 269 -10.71 8.41 -15.33
N ASP A 270 -11.22 8.52 -16.56
CA ASP A 270 -11.15 9.73 -17.38
C ASP A 270 -11.67 10.98 -16.64
N ASP A 271 -12.76 10.85 -15.88
CA ASP A 271 -13.35 11.93 -15.09
C ASP A 271 -12.89 11.93 -13.62
N LYS A 272 -12.03 10.99 -13.20
CA LYS A 272 -11.60 10.82 -11.79
C LYS A 272 -10.17 11.27 -11.54
N LEU A 273 -9.32 11.30 -12.56
CA LEU A 273 -7.89 11.53 -12.44
C LEU A 273 -7.53 13.00 -12.66
N VAL A 274 -6.68 13.56 -11.80
CA VAL A 274 -6.12 14.91 -11.93
C VAL A 274 -4.60 14.83 -11.77
N VAL A 275 -3.85 15.36 -12.73
CA VAL A 275 -2.37 15.27 -12.75
C VAL A 275 -1.76 16.66 -12.57
N PHE A 276 -0.79 16.77 -11.67
CA PHE A 276 0.09 17.94 -11.54
C PHE A 276 1.49 17.52 -11.94
N THR A 277 2.02 18.11 -13.01
CA THR A 277 3.32 17.72 -13.57
C THR A 277 3.99 18.91 -14.26
N SER A 278 5.32 18.93 -14.23
CA SER A 278 6.12 19.85 -15.06
C SER A 278 6.64 19.17 -16.34
N ARG A 279 6.27 17.91 -16.61
CA ARG A 279 6.62 17.20 -17.84
C ARG A 279 5.75 17.69 -18.99
N THR A 280 6.34 17.74 -20.18
CA THR A 280 5.58 17.96 -21.41
C THR A 280 4.73 16.73 -21.71
N PRO A 281 3.41 16.88 -21.91
CA PRO A 281 2.55 15.76 -22.27
C PRO A 281 2.92 15.19 -23.65
N PRO A 282 2.90 13.86 -23.82
CA PRO A 282 3.22 13.24 -25.10
C PRO A 282 2.11 13.41 -26.16
N SER A 283 0.88 13.79 -25.76
CA SER A 283 -0.22 14.11 -26.66
C SER A 283 -1.27 14.99 -25.97
N ASP A 284 -2.20 15.57 -26.74
CA ASP A 284 -3.32 16.36 -26.20
C ASP A 284 -4.23 15.55 -25.27
N PHE A 285 -4.40 14.26 -25.54
CA PHE A 285 -5.14 13.34 -24.66
C PHE A 285 -4.49 13.27 -23.27
N TYR A 286 -3.17 13.08 -23.21
CA TYR A 286 -2.47 13.05 -21.91
C TYR A 286 -2.41 14.43 -21.26
N GLY A 287 -2.35 15.48 -22.07
CA GLY A 287 -2.41 16.87 -21.63
C GLY A 287 -3.74 17.27 -20.98
N SER A 288 -4.86 16.66 -21.37
CA SER A 288 -6.18 17.02 -20.80
C SER A 288 -6.34 16.64 -19.32
N PHE A 289 -5.49 15.75 -18.79
CA PHE A 289 -5.46 15.40 -17.37
C PHE A 289 -4.65 16.41 -16.53
N VAL A 290 -3.85 17.28 -17.16
CA VAL A 290 -2.92 18.17 -16.45
C VAL A 290 -3.65 19.40 -15.91
N ALA A 291 -3.69 19.51 -14.58
CA ALA A 291 -4.24 20.67 -13.87
C ALA A 291 -3.23 21.82 -13.71
N GLY A 292 -1.93 21.51 -13.60
CA GLY A 292 -0.90 22.52 -13.42
C GLY A 292 0.49 21.94 -13.14
N SER A 293 1.47 22.82 -12.93
CA SER A 293 2.85 22.48 -12.60
C SER A 293 3.02 22.14 -11.10
N VAL A 294 4.16 21.56 -10.75
CA VAL A 294 4.53 21.19 -9.36
C VAL A 294 5.32 22.29 -8.64
N LYS A 295 4.73 23.49 -8.58
CA LYS A 295 5.22 24.63 -7.80
C LYS A 295 4.11 25.18 -6.91
N LEU A 296 4.47 25.96 -5.90
CA LEU A 296 3.56 26.56 -4.93
C LEU A 296 3.63 28.08 -4.98
N ASP A 297 2.51 28.75 -4.74
CA ASP A 297 2.57 30.12 -4.25
C ASP A 297 2.84 30.13 -2.73
N ILE A 298 4.12 30.13 -2.34
CA ILE A 298 4.52 30.06 -0.92
C ILE A 298 4.14 31.31 -0.12
N ARG A 299 3.74 32.41 -0.78
CA ARG A 299 3.21 33.63 -0.15
C ARG A 299 1.90 33.36 0.57
N ARG A 300 1.20 32.29 0.19
CA ARG A 300 -0.10 31.86 0.72
C ARG A 300 0.03 30.84 1.84
N LEU A 301 1.24 30.59 2.33
CA LEU A 301 1.53 29.62 3.38
C LEU A 301 2.26 30.29 4.54
N ALA A 302 2.04 29.77 5.75
CA ALA A 302 2.70 30.28 6.95
C ALA A 302 4.23 30.12 6.84
N PRO A 303 5.03 31.15 7.20
CA PRO A 303 6.49 31.10 7.09
C PRO A 303 7.09 29.95 7.89
N GLU A 304 6.57 29.70 9.09
CA GLU A 304 6.98 28.58 9.94
C GLU A 304 6.85 27.23 9.22
N THR A 305 5.77 27.03 8.47
CA THR A 305 5.54 25.78 7.72
C THR A 305 6.50 25.68 6.54
N VAL A 306 6.61 26.73 5.73
CA VAL A 306 7.48 26.70 4.53
C VAL A 306 8.94 26.53 4.95
N VAL A 307 9.45 27.39 5.82
CA VAL A 307 10.85 27.41 6.24
C VAL A 307 11.20 26.20 7.11
N GLY A 308 10.28 25.76 7.97
CA GLY A 308 10.47 24.59 8.83
C GLY A 308 10.52 23.26 8.09
N ILE A 309 9.95 23.19 6.88
CA ILE A 309 9.95 21.98 6.05
C ILE A 309 11.02 22.06 4.94
N ALA A 310 11.19 23.23 4.32
CA ALA A 310 12.03 23.39 3.13
C ALA A 310 13.54 23.46 3.42
N LEU A 311 13.95 23.71 4.66
CA LEU A 311 15.36 23.73 5.04
C LEU A 311 15.74 22.48 5.86
N GLY A 312 16.95 21.98 5.66
CA GLY A 312 17.48 20.85 6.41
C GLY A 312 17.61 21.11 7.92
N PRO A 313 17.58 20.06 8.77
CA PRO A 313 17.66 20.17 10.23
C PRO A 313 18.84 21.00 10.75
N GLU A 314 19.98 20.94 10.07
CA GLU A 314 21.21 21.66 10.41
C GLU A 314 21.06 23.18 10.35
N ARG A 315 20.10 23.69 9.57
CA ARG A 315 19.82 25.13 9.47
C ARG A 315 18.73 25.59 10.43
N GLN A 316 17.92 24.67 10.97
CA GLN A 316 16.71 25.01 11.73
C GLN A 316 17.00 25.78 13.04
N GLU A 317 18.21 25.61 13.60
CA GLU A 317 18.65 26.29 14.83
C GLU A 317 19.30 27.67 14.58
N GLN A 318 19.54 28.06 13.33
CA GLN A 318 20.17 29.33 13.01
C GLN A 318 19.23 30.51 13.33
N GLN A 319 19.79 31.59 13.87
CA GLN A 319 19.00 32.78 14.26
C GLN A 319 18.24 33.39 13.08
N ASN A 320 18.87 33.47 11.90
CA ASN A 320 18.23 33.97 10.68
C ASN A 320 17.00 33.13 10.29
N VAL A 321 17.07 31.80 10.46
CA VAL A 321 15.98 30.87 10.15
C VAL A 321 14.85 31.01 11.17
N ARG A 322 15.17 31.15 12.47
CA ARG A 322 14.17 31.41 13.51
C ARG A 322 13.39 32.69 13.25
N LYS A 323 14.07 33.78 12.85
CA LYS A 323 13.42 35.04 12.46
C LYS A 323 12.53 34.87 11.23
N LEU A 324 12.99 34.14 10.21
CA LEU A 324 12.19 33.85 9.01
C LEU A 324 10.89 33.11 9.35
N LYS A 325 10.94 32.10 10.23
CA LYS A 325 9.74 31.38 10.69
C LYS A 325 8.74 32.27 11.43
N ALA A 326 9.25 33.22 12.20
CA ALA A 326 8.46 34.13 13.04
C ALA A 326 7.98 35.38 12.29
N LEU A 327 8.25 35.50 10.99
CA LEU A 327 7.82 36.68 10.23
C LEU A 327 6.29 36.80 10.20
N PRO A 328 5.76 38.02 10.41
CA PRO A 328 4.38 38.33 10.08
C PRO A 328 4.07 38.02 8.60
N TRP A 329 2.84 37.62 8.31
CA TRP A 329 2.45 37.12 6.99
C TRP A 329 2.62 38.18 5.89
N ASP A 330 2.24 39.43 6.16
CA ASP A 330 2.46 40.58 5.27
C ASP A 330 3.94 40.75 4.88
N ARG A 331 4.83 40.77 5.87
CA ARG A 331 6.28 40.90 5.62
C ARG A 331 6.87 39.68 4.91
N TRP A 332 6.34 38.49 5.19
CA TRP A 332 6.72 37.28 4.48
C TRP A 332 6.40 37.38 2.98
N ARG A 333 5.21 37.86 2.63
CA ARG A 333 4.81 38.04 1.22
C ARG A 333 5.74 39.02 0.52
N GLU A 334 5.97 40.18 1.13
CA GLU A 334 6.88 41.20 0.60
C GLU A 334 8.30 40.66 0.43
N LEU A 335 8.81 39.89 1.39
CA LEU A 335 10.14 39.28 1.30
C LEU A 335 10.21 38.25 0.18
N VAL A 336 9.19 37.40 0.02
CA VAL A 336 9.15 36.40 -1.04
C VAL A 336 9.08 37.08 -2.41
N ASP A 337 8.25 38.11 -2.60
CA ASP A 337 8.14 38.86 -3.86
C ASP A 337 9.49 39.54 -4.21
N LEU A 338 10.10 40.23 -3.23
CA LEU A 338 11.42 40.86 -3.40
C LEU A 338 12.49 39.87 -3.87
N ILE A 339 12.50 38.68 -3.27
CA ILE A 339 13.49 37.63 -3.57
C ILE A 339 13.14 36.88 -4.85
N HIS A 340 11.87 36.75 -5.21
CA HIS A 340 11.45 36.17 -6.48
C HIS A 340 11.98 37.01 -7.65
N ASP A 341 11.85 38.34 -7.55
CA ASP A 341 12.27 39.27 -8.60
C ASP A 341 13.80 39.41 -8.66
N GLN A 342 14.46 39.58 -7.51
CA GLN A 342 15.86 39.98 -7.45
C GLN A 342 16.82 38.86 -7.04
N ARG A 343 16.31 37.71 -6.56
CA ARG A 343 17.09 36.57 -6.07
C ARG A 343 18.17 36.98 -5.07
N HIS A 344 19.41 36.53 -5.28
CA HIS A 344 20.56 36.89 -4.45
C HIS A 344 21.00 38.36 -4.62
N SER A 345 20.45 39.09 -5.59
CA SER A 345 20.72 40.52 -5.78
C SER A 345 19.75 41.41 -5.01
N ALA A 346 18.79 40.83 -4.27
CA ALA A 346 17.84 41.59 -3.46
C ALA A 346 18.55 42.55 -2.50
N ASP A 347 18.08 43.79 -2.45
CA ASP A 347 18.65 44.84 -1.62
C ASP A 347 18.67 44.42 -0.15
N LEU A 348 19.89 44.33 0.40
CA LEU A 348 20.12 43.88 1.77
C LEU A 348 19.49 44.83 2.78
N ALA A 349 19.40 46.13 2.48
CA ALA A 349 18.76 47.10 3.36
C ALA A 349 17.25 46.83 3.50
N GLN A 350 16.59 46.45 2.39
CA GLN A 350 15.18 46.06 2.39
C GLN A 350 14.97 44.73 3.13
N VAL A 351 15.82 43.73 2.89
CA VAL A 351 15.78 42.44 3.61
C VAL A 351 15.92 42.65 5.12
N ARG A 352 16.86 43.48 5.57
CA ARG A 352 17.03 43.86 6.99
C ARG A 352 15.78 44.49 7.57
N LYS A 353 15.18 45.43 6.86
CA LYS A 353 13.96 46.13 7.29
C LYS A 353 12.82 45.13 7.49
N LEU A 354 12.61 44.22 6.54
CA LEU A 354 11.56 43.20 6.61
C LEU A 354 11.77 42.23 7.78
N LEU A 355 13.03 41.84 8.03
CA LEU A 355 13.42 40.98 9.16
C LEU A 355 13.44 41.69 10.52
N GLY A 356 13.25 43.02 10.57
CA GLY A 356 13.35 43.80 11.80
C GLY A 356 14.77 43.82 12.39
N LEU A 357 15.79 43.83 11.53
CA LEU A 357 17.19 43.88 11.92
C LEU A 357 17.64 45.34 12.09
N GLU A 358 18.18 45.68 13.25
CA GLU A 358 18.67 47.03 13.58
C GLU A 358 20.20 47.08 13.56
N GLY A 359 20.74 48.07 12.83
CA GLY A 359 22.19 48.33 12.74
C GLY A 359 22.94 47.49 11.68
N ASN A 360 24.07 48.04 11.20
CA ASN A 360 24.88 47.41 10.15
C ASN A 360 25.64 46.14 10.61
N GLN A 361 25.69 45.85 11.92
CA GLN A 361 26.35 44.64 12.45
C GLN A 361 25.57 43.35 12.17
N GLN A 362 24.33 43.44 11.65
CA GLN A 362 23.47 42.30 11.32
C GLN A 362 23.42 42.00 9.81
N ASP A 363 24.32 42.59 9.01
CA ASP A 363 24.38 42.35 7.56
C ASP A 363 24.68 40.88 7.22
N VAL A 364 25.48 40.19 8.04
CA VAL A 364 25.75 38.75 7.89
C VAL A 364 24.48 37.92 8.08
N GLU A 365 23.64 38.29 9.05
CA GLU A 365 22.39 37.60 9.33
C GLU A 365 21.37 37.82 8.21
N ALA A 366 21.25 39.05 7.71
CA ALA A 366 20.40 39.39 6.57
C ALA A 366 20.85 38.67 5.29
N LEU A 367 22.17 38.55 5.08
CA LEU A 367 22.74 37.86 3.93
C LEU A 367 22.42 36.36 3.97
N ALA A 368 22.52 35.75 5.15
CA ALA A 368 22.15 34.36 5.36
C ALA A 368 20.65 34.13 5.15
N ALA A 369 19.80 35.01 5.69
CA ALA A 369 18.35 34.95 5.48
C ALA A 369 17.98 35.07 3.99
N ARG A 370 18.56 36.04 3.28
CA ARG A 370 18.39 36.22 1.82
C ARG A 370 18.76 34.95 1.06
N SER A 371 19.87 34.32 1.42
CA SER A 371 20.35 33.11 0.76
C SER A 371 19.41 31.92 1.01
N ASN A 372 18.92 31.76 2.24
CA ASN A 372 17.95 30.72 2.58
C ASN A 372 16.60 30.92 1.86
N ILE A 373 16.09 32.15 1.78
CA ILE A 373 14.82 32.41 1.06
C ILE A 373 14.99 32.30 -0.45
N ALA A 374 16.09 32.76 -1.02
CA ALA A 374 16.36 32.60 -2.46
C ALA A 374 16.38 31.11 -2.85
N TYR A 375 16.98 30.28 -2.00
CA TYR A 375 16.96 28.83 -2.16
C TYR A 375 15.53 28.25 -2.15
N ILE A 376 14.71 28.60 -1.15
CA ILE A 376 13.31 28.14 -1.05
C ILE A 376 12.48 28.62 -2.24
N VAL A 377 12.63 29.89 -2.63
CA VAL A 377 11.90 30.50 -3.75
C VAL A 377 12.23 29.79 -5.06
N GLN A 378 13.51 29.57 -5.34
CA GLN A 378 13.93 28.83 -6.54
C GLN A 378 13.38 27.40 -6.54
N MET A 379 13.41 26.75 -5.36
CA MET A 379 12.99 25.37 -5.20
C MET A 379 11.48 25.18 -5.37
N LEU A 380 10.65 26.06 -4.78
CA LEU A 380 9.22 25.80 -4.60
C LEU A 380 8.30 26.87 -5.20
N HIS A 381 8.75 28.11 -5.36
CA HIS A 381 7.83 29.22 -5.57
C HIS A 381 7.50 29.46 -7.05
N ASP A 382 6.20 29.59 -7.33
CA ASP A 382 5.65 30.22 -8.53
C ASP A 382 4.43 31.07 -8.12
N PRO A 383 4.45 32.40 -8.32
CA PRO A 383 3.35 33.29 -7.94
C PRO A 383 2.07 33.07 -8.76
N SER A 384 2.16 32.40 -9.91
CA SER A 384 1.03 32.04 -10.76
C SER A 384 0.45 30.65 -10.44
N SER A 385 1.08 29.89 -9.54
CA SER A 385 0.67 28.54 -9.22
C SER A 385 -0.74 28.50 -8.61
N ARG A 386 -1.57 27.63 -9.19
CA ARG A 386 -2.90 27.26 -8.67
C ARG A 386 -2.91 25.86 -8.06
N LEU A 387 -1.75 25.23 -7.85
CA LEU A 387 -1.66 23.85 -7.38
C LEU A 387 -2.45 23.63 -6.09
N LEU A 388 -2.28 24.50 -5.09
CA LEU A 388 -2.97 24.34 -3.80
C LEU A 388 -4.49 24.37 -3.94
N ASP A 389 -5.03 25.33 -4.70
CA ASP A 389 -6.47 25.48 -4.87
C ASP A 389 -7.06 24.33 -5.68
N MET A 390 -6.43 24.01 -6.81
CA MET A 390 -6.90 22.94 -7.69
C MET A 390 -6.78 21.57 -7.03
N LEU A 391 -5.72 21.35 -6.25
CA LEU A 391 -5.56 20.12 -5.49
C LEU A 391 -6.65 20.01 -4.42
N LEU A 392 -6.86 21.04 -3.59
CA LEU A 392 -7.91 20.99 -2.56
C LEU A 392 -9.30 20.80 -3.15
N GLU A 393 -9.61 21.45 -4.27
CA GLU A 393 -10.88 21.29 -4.96
C GLU A 393 -11.04 19.87 -5.52
N ALA A 394 -10.01 19.32 -6.17
CA ALA A 394 -10.01 17.94 -6.63
C ALA A 394 -10.17 16.94 -5.47
N LEU A 395 -9.51 17.19 -4.34
CA LEU A 395 -9.64 16.36 -3.13
C LEU A 395 -11.04 16.45 -2.52
N LYS A 396 -11.67 17.63 -2.50
CA LYS A 396 -13.07 17.81 -2.06
C LYS A 396 -14.05 17.02 -2.94
N GLN A 397 -13.78 16.96 -4.24
CA GLN A 397 -14.57 16.20 -5.20
C GLN A 397 -14.28 14.69 -5.18
N GLY A 398 -13.38 14.22 -4.32
CA GLY A 398 -13.03 12.80 -4.26
C GLY A 398 -12.23 12.31 -5.45
N LYS A 399 -11.35 13.13 -6.04
CA LYS A 399 -10.54 12.74 -7.21
C LYS A 399 -9.31 11.93 -6.81
N LEU A 400 -8.79 11.19 -7.78
CA LEU A 400 -7.46 10.58 -7.73
C LEU A 400 -6.45 11.61 -8.27
N CYS A 401 -5.65 12.18 -7.38
CA CYS A 401 -4.67 13.22 -7.71
C CYS A 401 -3.27 12.62 -7.78
N VAL A 402 -2.54 12.88 -8.85
CA VAL A 402 -1.12 12.50 -8.98
C VAL A 402 -0.27 13.76 -9.00
N ILE A 403 0.66 13.87 -8.04
CA ILE A 403 1.68 14.91 -7.97
C ILE A 403 2.97 14.31 -8.48
N ASP A 404 3.37 14.68 -9.69
CA ASP A 404 4.59 14.19 -10.33
C ASP A 404 5.83 14.93 -9.83
N LEU A 405 6.66 14.22 -9.08
CA LEU A 405 7.88 14.74 -8.46
C LEU A 405 9.14 14.32 -9.24
N SER A 406 9.00 13.61 -10.35
CA SER A 406 10.12 12.98 -11.08
C SER A 406 11.17 13.95 -11.62
N LEU A 407 10.81 15.22 -11.86
CA LEU A 407 11.73 16.27 -12.30
C LEU A 407 12.31 17.11 -11.15
N LEU A 408 11.90 16.86 -9.90
CA LEU A 408 12.37 17.59 -8.73
C LEU A 408 13.59 16.90 -8.11
N SER A 409 14.47 17.68 -7.49
CA SER A 409 15.49 17.10 -6.61
C SER A 409 14.81 16.40 -5.42
N GLY A 410 15.49 15.42 -4.81
CA GLY A 410 14.93 14.72 -3.64
C GLY A 410 14.51 15.67 -2.52
N GLU A 411 15.29 16.71 -2.25
CA GLU A 411 14.96 17.73 -1.25
C GLU A 411 13.72 18.56 -1.64
N ALA A 412 13.61 18.98 -2.89
CA ALA A 412 12.45 19.72 -3.39
C ALA A 412 11.18 18.88 -3.36
N ALA A 413 11.27 17.61 -3.77
CA ALA A 413 10.17 16.64 -3.73
C ALA A 413 9.67 16.43 -2.29
N LEU A 414 10.58 16.25 -1.33
CA LEU A 414 10.26 16.11 0.09
C LEU A 414 9.63 17.38 0.67
N ALA A 415 10.19 18.55 0.35
CA ALA A 415 9.68 19.81 0.84
C ALA A 415 8.27 20.10 0.30
N LEU A 416 8.06 19.93 -1.01
CA LEU A 416 6.75 20.10 -1.65
C LEU A 416 5.71 19.15 -1.03
N SER A 417 6.03 17.85 -0.97
CA SER A 417 5.12 16.84 -0.41
C SER A 417 4.81 17.10 1.05
N GLY A 418 5.82 17.44 1.85
CA GLY A 418 5.67 17.75 3.27
C GLY A 418 4.79 18.98 3.51
N ILE A 419 4.95 20.04 2.71
CA ILE A 419 4.12 21.25 2.78
C ILE A 419 2.67 20.93 2.41
N LEU A 420 2.44 20.17 1.34
CA LEU A 420 1.10 19.77 0.92
C LEU A 420 0.39 18.91 1.97
N LEU A 421 1.08 17.90 2.52
CA LEU A 421 0.56 17.09 3.62
C LEU A 421 0.25 17.94 4.84
N ARG A 422 1.14 18.87 5.23
CA ARG A 422 0.91 19.76 6.38
C ARG A 422 -0.30 20.66 6.18
N HIS A 423 -0.48 21.20 4.97
CA HIS A 423 -1.60 22.06 4.62
C HIS A 423 -2.93 21.30 4.71
N ILE A 424 -3.01 20.12 4.06
CA ILE A 424 -4.20 19.25 4.10
C ILE A 424 -4.50 18.80 5.53
N PHE A 425 -3.49 18.40 6.28
CA PHE A 425 -3.65 17.99 7.68
C PHE A 425 -4.20 19.12 8.55
N GLY A 426 -3.65 20.34 8.40
CA GLY A 426 -4.13 21.53 9.11
C GLY A 426 -5.59 21.85 8.80
N HIS A 427 -5.98 21.78 7.54
CA HIS A 427 -7.38 21.96 7.13
C HIS A 427 -8.31 20.97 7.83
N ASN A 428 -7.97 19.67 7.84
CA ASN A 428 -8.81 18.66 8.49
C ASN A 428 -8.88 18.82 10.02
N VAL A 429 -7.78 19.20 10.66
CA VAL A 429 -7.77 19.50 12.11
C VAL A 429 -8.72 20.65 12.43
N GLU A 430 -8.69 21.72 11.64
CA GLU A 430 -9.59 22.86 11.81
C GLU A 430 -11.05 22.43 11.63
N GLN A 431 -11.37 21.72 10.54
CA GLN A 431 -12.73 21.25 10.26
C GLN A 431 -13.26 20.28 11.33
N PHE A 432 -12.39 19.45 11.92
CA PHE A 432 -12.77 18.50 12.97
C PHE A 432 -13.39 19.18 14.21
N THR A 433 -13.07 20.45 14.44
CA THR A 433 -13.56 21.23 15.59
C THR A 433 -14.84 22.02 15.31
N ARG A 434 -15.29 22.09 14.04
CA ARG A 434 -16.47 22.86 13.63
C ARG A 434 -17.76 22.07 13.82
N ALA A 435 -18.87 22.80 13.99
CA ALA A 435 -20.20 22.19 14.13
C ALA A 435 -20.68 21.51 12.83
N GLU A 436 -20.43 22.17 11.69
CA GLU A 436 -20.61 21.62 10.34
C GLU A 436 -19.21 21.43 9.74
N ALA A 437 -18.71 20.20 9.79
CA ALA A 437 -17.35 19.87 9.39
C ALA A 437 -17.29 19.51 7.91
N GLU A 438 -16.52 20.26 7.13
CA GLU A 438 -16.14 19.91 5.75
C GLU A 438 -14.84 19.08 5.72
N SER A 439 -14.68 18.15 6.67
CA SER A 439 -13.46 17.34 6.76
C SER A 439 -13.30 16.47 5.53
N LEU A 440 -12.11 16.46 4.94
CA LEU A 440 -11.79 15.61 3.79
C LEU A 440 -11.51 14.17 4.25
N SER A 441 -11.77 13.19 3.39
CA SER A 441 -11.32 11.81 3.59
C SER A 441 -10.26 11.52 2.54
N ILE A 442 -8.99 11.37 2.94
CA ILE A 442 -7.87 11.35 1.98
C ILE A 442 -6.96 10.15 2.24
N ILE A 443 -6.56 9.47 1.17
CA ILE A 443 -5.49 8.47 1.17
C ILE A 443 -4.24 9.13 0.57
N ALA A 444 -3.18 9.30 1.36
CA ALA A 444 -1.89 9.71 0.84
C ALA A 444 -1.03 8.49 0.48
N VAL A 445 -0.54 8.43 -0.76
CA VAL A 445 0.41 7.41 -1.21
C VAL A 445 1.80 8.00 -1.17
N LEU A 446 2.64 7.48 -0.27
CA LEU A 446 4.01 7.92 -0.06
C LEU A 446 4.96 6.86 -0.59
N GLU A 447 5.47 7.08 -1.80
CA GLU A 447 6.52 6.21 -2.33
C GLU A 447 7.82 6.36 -1.54
N GLU A 448 8.61 5.27 -1.54
CA GLU A 448 9.86 5.19 -0.79
C GLU A 448 9.72 5.67 0.67
N ALA A 449 8.67 5.23 1.36
CA ALA A 449 8.37 5.67 2.71
C ALA A 449 9.54 5.54 3.71
N GLN A 450 10.50 4.63 3.46
CA GLN A 450 11.75 4.54 4.23
C GLN A 450 12.58 5.84 4.23
N SER A 451 12.48 6.66 3.18
CA SER A 451 13.19 7.94 3.06
C SER A 451 12.62 9.02 3.98
N VAL A 452 11.33 8.91 4.35
CA VAL A 452 10.63 9.91 5.19
C VAL A 452 10.24 9.41 6.57
N LEU A 453 10.20 8.09 6.78
CA LEU A 453 9.84 7.43 8.05
C LEU A 453 11.02 6.66 8.68
N GLY A 454 12.23 6.81 8.16
CA GLY A 454 13.43 6.11 8.62
C GLY A 454 13.88 6.49 10.05
N GLN A 455 14.86 5.75 10.57
CA GLN A 455 15.45 6.07 11.88
C GLN A 455 16.11 7.47 11.84
N GLY A 456 15.67 8.35 12.74
CA GLY A 456 16.10 9.75 12.78
C GLY A 456 15.09 10.74 12.16
N ALA A 457 14.01 10.27 11.54
CA ALA A 457 12.93 11.16 11.10
C ALA A 457 12.35 11.93 12.28
N ALA A 458 12.33 13.27 12.19
CA ALA A 458 11.79 14.12 13.22
C ALA A 458 10.34 13.73 13.51
N SER A 459 9.99 13.52 14.78
CA SER A 459 8.64 13.16 15.21
C SER A 459 7.58 14.18 14.77
N THR A 460 8.02 15.43 14.58
CA THR A 460 7.23 16.58 14.15
C THR A 460 7.16 16.74 12.63
N SER A 461 7.81 15.86 11.84
CA SER A 461 7.74 15.96 10.38
C SER A 461 6.30 15.78 9.89
N PRO A 462 5.88 16.45 8.81
CA PRO A 462 4.52 16.30 8.26
C PRO A 462 4.18 14.84 7.94
N PHE A 463 5.13 14.06 7.44
CA PHE A 463 4.97 12.64 7.14
C PHE A 463 4.71 11.82 8.40
N MET A 464 5.49 12.04 9.47
CA MET A 464 5.32 11.35 10.73
C MET A 464 4.02 11.74 11.43
N ALA A 465 3.65 13.02 11.41
CA ALA A 465 2.38 13.51 11.93
C ALA A 465 1.18 12.89 11.18
N TRP A 466 1.23 12.87 9.84
CA TRP A 466 0.22 12.23 9.00
C TRP A 466 0.05 10.77 9.36
N VAL A 467 1.15 10.01 9.38
CA VAL A 467 1.11 8.58 9.70
C VAL A 467 0.60 8.38 11.14
N LYS A 468 1.17 9.07 12.13
CA LYS A 468 0.86 8.88 13.56
C LYS A 468 -0.57 9.29 13.92
N GLU A 469 -1.02 10.43 13.43
CA GLU A 469 -2.23 11.11 13.91
C GLU A 469 -3.34 11.22 12.87
N GLY A 470 -3.03 11.07 11.57
CA GLY A 470 -3.97 11.28 10.47
C GLY A 470 -5.24 10.44 10.55
N ARG A 471 -5.15 9.23 11.12
CA ARG A 471 -6.31 8.36 11.38
C ARG A 471 -7.43 9.06 12.17
N LYS A 472 -7.10 10.00 13.07
CA LYS A 472 -8.10 10.74 13.87
C LYS A 472 -8.95 11.69 13.01
N TYR A 473 -8.45 12.02 11.82
CA TYR A 473 -8.98 13.04 10.93
C TYR A 473 -9.34 12.48 9.54
N ASP A 474 -9.56 11.16 9.41
CA ASP A 474 -9.80 10.46 8.14
C ASP A 474 -8.72 10.65 7.07
N LEU A 475 -7.47 10.76 7.53
CA LEU A 475 -6.27 10.85 6.71
C LEU A 475 -5.52 9.51 6.76
N GLY A 476 -5.75 8.70 5.74
CA GLY A 476 -5.12 7.39 5.52
C GLY A 476 -3.77 7.49 4.82
N ALA A 477 -3.01 6.39 4.86
CA ALA A 477 -1.71 6.32 4.19
C ALA A 477 -1.45 4.94 3.57
N VAL A 478 -0.90 4.95 2.36
CA VAL A 478 -0.28 3.81 1.69
C VAL A 478 1.22 4.09 1.57
N LEU A 479 2.02 3.16 2.10
CA LEU A 479 3.47 3.30 2.29
C LEU A 479 4.27 2.26 1.50
#